data_AF-W7PV42-F1
#
_entry.id   AF-W7PV42-F1
#
_cell.length_a   1.000
_cell.length_b   1.000
_cell.length_c   1.000
_cell.angle_alpha   90.00
_cell.angle_beta   90.00
_cell.angle_gamma   90.00
#
_symmetry.space_group_name_H-M   'P 1'
#
loop_
_entity.id
_entity.type
_entity.pdbx_description
1 polymer ?
#
loop_
_entity_poly.entity_id
_entity_poly.type
_entity_poly.pdbx_seq_one_letter_code
_entity_poly.pdbx_strand_id
1 'polypeptide(L)'
;MLRYQINGGERNRSLSVVKSRGTAHSNQVREMTLSPEGVDLADVYPFGSEVLMGTARAQKESEEAALRQRLVKERLHEQQRLELEIEKTRGLIQQGQSELVRLQEALMNEHHDQTQTDRGAERHQDSILRRRDPGQGGQDQ
;
A
#
# COMPACT_ATOMS: atom_id res chain seq x y z
N MET A 1 -15.97 -48.77 3.31
CA MET A 1 -17.43 -48.85 3.18
C MET A 1 -17.86 -47.91 2.07
N LEU A 2 -18.55 -48.44 1.08
CA LEU A 2 -19.14 -47.68 -0.01
C LEU A 2 -20.60 -47.32 0.36
N ARG A 3 -21.00 -46.06 0.16
CA ARG A 3 -22.39 -45.59 0.34
C ARG A 3 -22.83 -44.79 -0.89
N TYR A 4 -24.14 -44.74 -1.10
CA TYR A 4 -24.76 -43.85 -2.08
C TYR A 4 -25.40 -42.68 -1.34
N GLN A 5 -25.17 -41.47 -1.83
CA GLN A 5 -25.74 -40.24 -1.30
C GLN A 5 -26.42 -39.48 -2.43
N ILE A 6 -27.60 -38.92 -2.18
CA ILE A 6 -28.31 -38.08 -3.13
C ILE A 6 -28.30 -36.66 -2.56
N ASN A 7 -27.70 -35.72 -3.28
CA ASN A 7 -27.66 -34.32 -2.89
C ASN A 7 -27.83 -33.43 -4.12
N GLY A 8 -28.64 -32.37 -4.04
CA GLY A 8 -28.86 -31.45 -5.17
C GLY A 8 -29.42 -32.12 -6.45
N GLY A 9 -30.06 -33.28 -6.34
CA GLY A 9 -30.53 -34.07 -7.49
C GLY A 9 -29.46 -34.98 -8.12
N GLU A 10 -28.23 -34.96 -7.61
CA GLU A 10 -27.14 -35.82 -8.06
C GLU A 10 -26.98 -37.04 -7.15
N ARG A 11 -26.61 -38.18 -7.73
CA ARG A 11 -26.32 -39.41 -6.98
C ARG A 11 -24.82 -39.66 -6.95
N ASN A 12 -24.21 -39.45 -5.79
CA ASN A 12 -22.78 -39.57 -5.60
C ASN A 12 -22.46 -40.86 -4.83
N ARG A 13 -21.26 -41.40 -5.06
CA ARG A 13 -20.74 -42.57 -4.34
C ARG A 13 -19.69 -42.10 -3.36
N SER A 14 -19.85 -42.43 -2.08
CA SER A 14 -18.88 -42.08 -1.04
C SER A 14 -18.16 -43.32 -0.53
N LEU A 15 -16.83 -43.23 -0.39
CA LEU A 15 -15.97 -44.30 0.09
C LEU A 15 -15.21 -43.83 1.34
N SER A 16 -15.23 -44.67 2.38
CA SER A 16 -14.42 -44.47 3.59
C SER A 16 -13.72 -45.77 4.01
N VAL A 17 -12.57 -45.68 4.66
CA VAL A 17 -11.91 -46.85 5.25
C VAL A 17 -12.36 -46.96 6.70
N VAL A 18 -13.18 -47.97 6.99
CA VAL A 18 -13.72 -48.20 8.35
C VAL A 18 -12.68 -48.87 9.25
N LYS A 19 -11.83 -49.72 8.66
CA LYS A 19 -10.79 -50.46 9.37
C LYS A 19 -9.71 -50.88 8.40
N SER A 20 -8.45 -50.69 8.79
CA SER A 20 -7.30 -51.37 8.21
C SER A 20 -6.44 -51.94 9.33
N ARG A 21 -6.01 -53.19 9.21
CA ARG A 21 -5.11 -53.83 10.20
C ARG A 21 -3.70 -53.83 9.63
N GLY A 22 -2.74 -53.34 10.41
CA GLY A 22 -1.33 -53.34 10.01
C GLY A 22 -0.93 -52.24 9.02
N THR A 23 -1.82 -51.30 8.70
CA THR A 23 -1.53 -50.15 7.83
C THR A 23 -2.32 -48.93 8.29
N ALA A 24 -1.72 -47.75 8.27
CA ALA A 24 -2.41 -46.50 8.55
C ALA A 24 -3.48 -46.23 7.49
N HIS A 25 -4.63 -45.70 7.91
CA HIS A 25 -5.68 -45.27 7.00
C HIS A 25 -6.27 -43.93 7.40
N SER A 26 -6.84 -43.23 6.42
CA SER A 26 -7.58 -41.99 6.68
C SER A 26 -8.97 -42.29 7.26
N ASN A 27 -9.45 -41.38 8.11
CA ASN A 27 -10.83 -41.36 8.60
C ASN A 27 -11.76 -40.51 7.71
N GLN A 28 -11.23 -39.94 6.62
CA GLN A 28 -12.00 -39.10 5.71
C GLN A 28 -12.94 -39.94 4.83
N VAL A 29 -14.08 -39.34 4.50
CA VAL A 29 -14.98 -39.82 3.45
C VAL A 29 -14.60 -39.11 2.15
N ARG A 30 -14.43 -39.87 1.07
CA ARG A 30 -14.11 -39.36 -0.27
C ARG A 30 -15.21 -39.68 -1.25
N GLU A 31 -15.34 -38.86 -2.28
CA GLU A 31 -16.19 -39.17 -3.42
C GLU A 31 -15.44 -40.12 -4.36
N MET A 32 -16.10 -41.22 -4.75
CA MET A 32 -15.57 -42.19 -5.69
C MET A 32 -16.19 -41.97 -7.07
N THR A 33 -15.36 -41.60 -8.04
CA THR A 33 -15.75 -41.36 -9.42
C THR A 33 -15.43 -42.57 -10.28
N LEU A 34 -16.23 -42.77 -11.32
CA LEU A 34 -16.02 -43.82 -12.33
C LEU A 34 -15.81 -43.11 -13.67
N SER A 35 -14.67 -43.37 -14.28
CA SER A 35 -14.26 -42.85 -15.58
C SER A 35 -13.94 -44.03 -16.51
N PRO A 36 -13.80 -43.80 -17.84
CA PRO A 36 -13.30 -44.81 -18.76
C PRO A 36 -11.94 -45.40 -18.35
N GLU A 37 -11.13 -44.64 -17.63
CA GLU A 37 -9.81 -45.02 -17.12
C GLU A 37 -9.89 -45.87 -15.84
N GLY A 38 -11.05 -45.88 -15.18
CA GLY A 38 -11.32 -46.71 -14.00
C GLY A 38 -11.91 -45.95 -12.82
N VAL A 39 -11.62 -46.45 -11.62
CA VAL A 39 -12.08 -45.89 -10.34
C VAL A 39 -11.08 -44.86 -9.85
N ASP A 40 -11.57 -43.67 -9.50
CA ASP A 40 -10.76 -42.61 -8.88
C ASP A 40 -11.45 -42.08 -7.61
N LEU A 41 -10.67 -41.42 -6.75
CA LEU A 41 -11.14 -40.80 -5.51
C LEU A 41 -10.86 -39.30 -5.56
N ALA A 42 -11.93 -38.51 -5.64
CA ALA A 42 -11.81 -37.06 -5.62
C ALA A 42 -11.27 -36.54 -4.27
N ASP A 43 -10.69 -35.36 -4.32
CA ASP A 43 -10.20 -34.67 -3.14
C ASP A 43 -11.32 -34.31 -2.16
N VAL A 44 -10.96 -34.30 -0.88
CA VAL A 44 -11.90 -34.00 0.21
C VAL A 44 -12.08 -32.49 0.28
N TYR A 45 -13.33 -32.03 0.12
CA TYR A 45 -13.71 -30.64 0.39
C TYR A 45 -14.50 -30.58 1.70
N PRO A 46 -13.86 -30.30 2.85
CA PRO A 46 -14.55 -30.23 4.14
C PRO A 46 -15.39 -28.94 4.23
N PHE A 47 -16.65 -29.08 4.60
CA PHE A 47 -17.56 -27.96 4.86
C PHE A 47 -18.35 -28.23 6.13
N GLY A 48 -17.96 -27.56 7.22
CA GLY A 48 -18.53 -27.82 8.55
C GLY A 48 -18.32 -29.27 8.98
N SER A 49 -19.40 -29.98 9.30
CA SER A 49 -19.38 -31.40 9.67
C SER A 49 -19.46 -32.37 8.49
N GLU A 50 -19.55 -31.87 7.26
CA GLU A 50 -19.78 -32.68 6.06
C GLU A 50 -18.65 -32.52 5.03
N VAL A 51 -18.59 -33.45 4.08
CA VAL A 51 -17.69 -33.36 2.92
C VAL A 51 -18.54 -33.11 1.69
N LEU A 52 -18.26 -32.01 0.99
CA LEU A 52 -18.97 -31.69 -0.25
C LEU A 52 -18.45 -32.56 -1.40
N MET A 53 -19.38 -32.94 -2.28
CA MET A 53 -19.17 -33.85 -3.40
C MET A 53 -19.91 -33.34 -4.64
N GLY A 54 -19.44 -33.74 -5.82
CA GLY A 54 -20.06 -33.36 -7.10
C GLY A 54 -20.23 -31.85 -7.28
N THR A 55 -21.41 -31.44 -7.76
CA THR A 55 -21.74 -30.02 -8.00
C THR A 55 -21.68 -29.15 -6.76
N ALA A 56 -22.01 -29.68 -5.58
CA ALA A 56 -21.93 -28.91 -4.33
C ALA A 56 -20.50 -28.46 -4.03
N ARG A 57 -19.49 -29.31 -4.33
CA ARG A 57 -18.08 -28.93 -4.24
C ARG A 57 -17.74 -27.85 -5.27
N ALA A 58 -18.06 -28.09 -6.53
CA ALA A 58 -17.74 -27.17 -7.63
C ALA A 58 -18.34 -25.77 -7.42
N GLN A 59 -19.57 -25.71 -6.90
CA GLN A 59 -20.22 -24.45 -6.57
C GLN A 59 -19.46 -23.69 -5.48
N LYS A 60 -19.05 -24.37 -4.39
CA LYS A 60 -18.28 -23.73 -3.31
C LYS A 60 -16.91 -23.26 -3.78
N GLU A 61 -16.20 -24.06 -4.56
CA GLU A 61 -14.93 -23.66 -5.14
C GLU A 61 -15.07 -22.44 -6.05
N SER A 62 -16.15 -22.38 -6.84
CA SER A 62 -16.47 -21.23 -7.71
C SER A 62 -16.80 -19.98 -6.88
N GLU A 63 -17.62 -20.10 -5.85
CA GLU A 63 -17.96 -19.02 -4.92
C GLU A 63 -16.69 -18.45 -4.25
N GLU A 64 -15.81 -19.33 -3.75
CA GLU A 64 -14.55 -18.92 -3.12
C GLU A 64 -13.56 -18.30 -4.11
N ALA A 65 -13.49 -18.83 -5.33
CA ALA A 65 -12.68 -18.24 -6.39
C ALA A 65 -13.18 -16.84 -6.76
N ALA A 66 -14.48 -16.66 -6.90
CA ALA A 66 -15.10 -15.36 -7.17
C ALA A 66 -14.86 -14.37 -6.02
N LEU A 67 -14.98 -14.81 -4.76
CA LEU A 67 -14.67 -13.98 -3.59
C LEU A 67 -13.20 -13.55 -3.58
N ARG A 68 -12.27 -14.49 -3.80
CA ARG A 68 -10.83 -14.19 -3.88
C ARG A 68 -10.54 -13.17 -4.99
N GLN A 69 -11.14 -13.34 -6.16
CA GLN A 69 -10.97 -12.39 -7.27
C GLN A 69 -11.50 -10.99 -6.92
N ARG A 70 -12.65 -10.89 -6.24
CA ARG A 70 -13.19 -9.60 -5.78
C ARG A 70 -12.24 -8.92 -4.80
N LEU A 71 -11.76 -9.64 -3.79
CA LEU A 71 -10.83 -9.10 -2.80
C LEU A 71 -9.50 -8.62 -3.43
N VAL A 72 -8.99 -9.34 -4.43
CA VAL A 72 -7.79 -8.92 -5.16
C VAL A 72 -8.06 -7.63 -5.94
N LYS A 73 -9.19 -7.53 -6.65
CA LYS A 73 -9.58 -6.32 -7.38
C LYS A 73 -9.75 -5.12 -6.45
N GLU A 74 -10.45 -5.29 -5.33
CA GLU A 74 -10.63 -4.24 -4.33
C GLU A 74 -9.29 -3.75 -3.78
N ARG A 75 -8.37 -4.67 -3.44
CA ARG A 75 -7.02 -4.30 -2.99
C ARG A 75 -6.26 -3.51 -4.05
N LEU A 76 -6.34 -3.90 -5.31
CA LEU A 76 -5.68 -3.18 -6.41
C LEU A 76 -6.25 -1.78 -6.59
N HIS A 77 -7.57 -1.63 -6.53
CA HIS A 77 -8.21 -0.31 -6.60
C HIS A 77 -7.81 0.59 -5.44
N GLU A 78 -7.74 0.06 -4.21
CA GLU A 78 -7.30 0.84 -3.05
C GLU A 78 -5.83 1.25 -3.18
N GLN A 79 -4.95 0.35 -3.66
CA GLN A 79 -3.55 0.67 -3.93
C GLN A 79 -3.42 1.81 -4.94
N GLN A 80 -4.15 1.74 -6.06
CA GLN A 80 -4.17 2.80 -7.07
C GLN A 80 -4.68 4.13 -6.51
N ARG A 81 -5.71 4.10 -5.65
CA ARG A 81 -6.22 5.32 -5.00
C ARG A 81 -5.15 5.95 -4.11
N LEU A 82 -4.48 5.15 -3.28
CA LEU A 82 -3.42 5.62 -2.40
C LEU A 82 -2.22 6.15 -3.19
N GLU A 83 -1.83 5.50 -4.29
CA GLU A 83 -0.77 5.99 -5.18
C GLU A 83 -1.09 7.37 -5.75
N LEU A 84 -2.32 7.58 -6.22
CA LEU A 84 -2.77 8.88 -6.72
C LEU A 84 -2.78 9.95 -5.61
N GLU A 85 -3.17 9.60 -4.38
CA GLU A 85 -3.13 10.52 -3.24
C GLU A 85 -1.70 10.87 -2.82
N ILE A 86 -0.79 9.89 -2.82
CA ILE A 86 0.63 10.11 -2.56
C ILE A 86 1.20 11.08 -3.60
N GLU A 87 0.91 10.87 -4.87
CA GLU A 87 1.43 11.71 -5.94
C GLU A 87 0.91 13.15 -5.85
N LYS A 88 -0.39 13.32 -5.57
CA LYS A 88 -0.97 14.65 -5.30
C LYS A 88 -0.29 15.33 -4.12
N THR A 89 -0.09 14.60 -3.03
CA THR A 89 0.54 15.13 -1.80
C THR A 89 1.99 15.52 -2.07
N ARG A 90 2.74 14.72 -2.83
CA ARG A 90 4.10 15.05 -3.27
C ARG A 90 4.13 16.33 -4.09
N GLY A 91 3.20 16.50 -5.02
CA GLY A 91 3.07 17.74 -5.80
C GLY A 91 2.84 18.96 -4.92
N LEU A 92 1.94 18.87 -3.94
CA LEU A 92 1.68 19.95 -2.98
C LEU A 92 2.92 20.27 -2.13
N ILE A 93 3.64 19.25 -1.66
CA ILE A 93 4.89 19.43 -0.90
C ILE A 93 5.93 20.15 -1.76
N GLN A 94 6.11 19.73 -3.01
CA GLN A 94 7.08 20.35 -3.92
C GLN A 94 6.73 21.82 -4.21
N GLN A 95 5.45 22.13 -4.39
CA GLN A 95 4.98 23.51 -4.53
C GLN A 95 5.28 24.33 -3.27
N GLY A 96 4.92 23.81 -2.09
CA GLY A 96 5.20 24.47 -0.82
C GLY A 96 6.70 24.69 -0.56
N GLN A 97 7.54 23.72 -0.92
CA GLN A 97 9.01 23.86 -0.84
C GLN A 97 9.53 24.96 -1.77
N SER A 98 9.01 25.02 -3.00
CA SER A 98 9.41 26.06 -3.96
C SER A 98 9.03 27.46 -3.46
N GLU A 99 7.86 27.58 -2.85
CA GLU A 99 7.40 28.84 -2.25
C GLU A 99 8.23 29.23 -1.02
N LEU A 100 8.59 28.26 -0.18
CA LEU A 100 9.45 28.49 0.98
C LEU A 100 10.83 29.03 0.55
N VAL A 101 11.45 28.44 -0.49
CA VAL A 101 12.73 28.94 -1.03
C VAL A 101 12.58 30.39 -1.52
N ARG A 102 11.52 30.70 -2.27
CA ARG A 102 11.26 32.08 -2.74
C ARG A 102 11.13 33.08 -1.59
N LEU A 103 10.41 32.71 -0.54
CA LEU A 103 10.23 33.57 0.63
C LEU A 103 11.55 33.75 1.40
N GLN A 104 12.37 32.70 1.50
CA GLN A 104 13.70 32.80 2.10
C GLN A 104 14.63 33.72 1.31
N GLU A 105 14.64 33.62 -0.01
CA GLU A 105 15.42 34.51 -0.89
C GLU A 105 14.96 35.97 -0.74
N ALA A 106 13.65 36.23 -0.72
CA ALA A 106 13.11 37.56 -0.51
C ALA A 106 13.56 38.16 0.84
N LEU A 107 13.47 37.36 1.92
CA LEU A 107 13.92 37.78 3.25
C LEU A 107 15.43 38.05 3.31
N MET A 108 16.25 37.23 2.63
CA MET A 108 17.69 37.45 2.55
C MET A 108 18.03 38.75 1.81
N ASN A 109 17.33 39.05 0.72
CA ASN A 109 17.52 40.30 -0.02
C ASN A 109 17.15 41.51 0.83
N GLU A 110 16.03 41.46 1.55
CA GLU A 110 15.59 42.54 2.45
C GLU A 110 16.61 42.79 3.57
N HIS A 111 17.13 41.72 4.20
CA HIS A 111 18.23 41.84 5.17
C HIS A 111 19.50 42.45 4.56
N HIS A 112 19.86 42.07 3.33
CA HIS A 112 21.02 42.62 2.65
C HIS A 112 20.86 44.12 2.39
N ASP A 113 19.71 44.53 1.85
CA ASP A 113 19.39 45.93 1.60
C ASP A 113 19.43 46.76 2.88
N GLN A 114 18.84 46.26 3.97
CA GLN A 114 18.87 46.91 5.29
C GLN A 114 20.33 47.15 5.76
N THR A 115 21.18 46.13 5.66
CA THR A 115 22.59 46.29 6.06
C THR A 115 23.36 47.26 5.17
N GLN A 116 23.01 47.37 3.88
CA GLN A 116 23.60 48.35 2.99
C GLN A 116 23.15 49.77 3.33
N THR A 117 21.86 49.97 3.61
CA THR A 117 21.33 51.29 4.02
C THR A 117 21.94 51.74 5.33
N ASP A 118 22.05 50.84 6.31
CA ASP A 118 22.63 51.15 7.63
C ASP A 118 24.10 51.57 7.49
N ARG A 119 24.90 50.79 6.74
CA ARG A 119 26.30 51.14 6.46
C ARG A 119 26.44 52.44 5.67
N GLY A 120 25.53 52.70 4.72
CA GLY A 120 25.50 53.94 3.96
C GLY A 120 25.22 55.15 4.85
N ALA A 121 24.25 55.02 5.75
CA ALA A 121 23.89 56.04 6.75
C ALA A 121 25.05 56.30 7.71
N GLU A 122 25.70 55.25 8.25
CA GLU A 122 26.88 55.37 9.11
C GLU A 122 28.03 56.12 8.42
N ARG A 123 28.36 55.76 7.16
CA ARG A 123 29.40 56.47 6.39
C ARG A 123 29.04 57.92 6.13
N HIS A 124 27.77 58.20 5.82
CA HIS A 124 27.31 59.56 5.60
C HIS A 124 27.44 60.39 6.89
N GLN A 125 27.03 59.81 8.03
CA GLN A 125 27.14 60.44 9.33
C GLN A 125 28.61 60.70 9.73
N ASP A 126 29.51 59.74 9.51
CA ASP A 126 30.96 59.91 9.74
C ASP A 126 31.55 61.00 8.83
N SER A 127 31.12 61.08 7.57
CA SER A 127 31.57 62.12 6.64
C SER A 127 31.11 63.53 7.06
N ILE A 128 29.90 63.66 7.63
CA ILE A 128 29.37 64.92 8.15
C ILE A 128 30.14 65.35 9.40
N LEU A 129 30.44 64.41 10.31
CA LEU A 129 31.24 64.68 11.51
C LEU A 129 32.66 65.13 11.15
N ARG A 130 33.33 64.46 10.21
CA ARG A 130 34.66 64.86 9.73
C ARG A 130 34.70 66.24 9.06
N ARG A 131 33.64 66.63 8.33
CA ARG A 131 33.55 67.99 7.74
C ARG A 131 33.28 69.09 8.76
N ARG A 132 32.70 68.75 9.91
CA ARG A 132 32.40 69.70 11.00
C ARG A 132 33.55 69.86 12.00
N ASP A 133 34.58 69.04 11.93
CA ASP A 133 35.77 69.14 12.79
C ASP A 133 36.83 70.06 12.14
N PRO A 134 37.02 71.30 12.61
CA PRO A 134 37.98 72.25 12.02
C PRO A 134 39.43 72.03 12.50
N GLY A 135 39.73 70.89 13.15
CA GLY A 135 40.93 70.71 13.98
C GLY A 135 42.18 70.07 13.37
N GLN A 136 42.20 69.63 12.10
CA GLN A 136 43.39 69.00 11.49
C GLN A 136 43.88 69.70 10.21
N GLY A 137 44.02 71.03 10.29
CA GLY A 137 44.77 71.83 9.33
C GLY A 137 45.86 72.61 10.04
N GLY A 138 47.02 72.00 10.26
CA GLY A 138 48.19 72.72 10.75
C GLY A 138 49.24 71.83 11.37
N GLN A 139 50.15 71.32 10.53
CA GLN A 139 51.58 71.19 10.81
C GLN A 139 52.29 70.74 9.53
N ASP A 140 52.49 71.69 8.61
CA ASP A 140 53.61 71.70 7.68
C ASP A 140 54.69 72.60 8.30
N GLN A 141 55.79 72.01 8.77
CA GLN A 141 57.15 72.56 8.81
C GLN A 141 58.14 71.51 9.28
#